data_AF-A0A2S6G2M5-F1
#
_entry.id   AF-A0A2S6G2M5-F1
#
_cell.length_a   1.000
_cell.length_b   1.000
_cell.length_c   1.000
_cell.angle_alpha   90.00
_cell.angle_beta   90.00
_cell.angle_gamma   90.00
#
_symmetry.space_group_name_H-M   'P 1'
#
loop_
_entity.id
_entity.type
_entity.pdbx_description
1 polymer ?
#
loop_
_entity_poly.entity_id
_entity_poly.type
_entity_poly.pdbx_seq_one_letter_code
_entity_poly.pdbx_strand_id
1 'polypeptide(L)'
;MSEQSSAAALSRALFYTDPMNTCCQENDCFDEYDAIAADIAERLENGVFINTALFEAIQDWFYDGQEGTVSERKVQPVIEWLNKEGSDGS
;
A
#
# COMPACT_ATOMS: atom_id res chain seq x y z
N MET A 1 13.24 16.80 -0.91
CA MET A 1 11.84 16.36 -0.74
C MET A 1 11.34 15.91 -2.08
N SER A 2 11.42 14.61 -2.38
CA SER A 2 10.78 14.01 -3.55
C SER A 2 10.91 12.50 -3.48
N GLU A 3 10.49 11.92 -2.36
CA GLU A 3 10.21 10.48 -2.28
C GLU A 3 8.74 10.30 -2.64
N GLN A 4 8.41 10.57 -3.90
CA GLN A 4 7.19 10.04 -4.47
C GLN A 4 7.35 8.52 -4.45
N SER A 5 6.71 7.87 -3.49
CA SER A 5 6.56 6.42 -3.49
C SER A 5 5.77 6.08 -4.76
N SER A 6 6.49 5.73 -5.83
CA SER A 6 5.86 5.35 -7.10
C SER A 6 4.92 4.17 -6.89
N ALA A 7 3.88 4.04 -7.72
CA ALA A 7 2.96 2.90 -7.66
C ALA A 7 3.70 1.55 -7.63
N ALA A 8 4.84 1.43 -8.32
CA ALA A 8 5.67 0.24 -8.26
C ALA A 8 6.27 -0.06 -6.86
N ALA A 9 6.72 0.97 -6.14
CA ALA A 9 7.21 0.81 -4.76
C ALA A 9 6.08 0.46 -3.79
N LEU A 10 4.91 1.08 -3.97
CA LEU A 10 3.70 0.80 -3.18
C LEU A 10 3.21 -0.63 -3.41
N SER A 11 3.13 -1.09 -4.66
CA SER A 11 2.73 -2.46 -5.02
C SER A 11 3.69 -3.47 -4.40
N ARG A 12 5.00 -3.22 -4.50
CA ARG A 12 6.01 -4.09 -3.90
C ARG A 12 5.92 -4.12 -2.37
N ALA A 13 5.69 -2.97 -1.73
CA ALA A 13 5.50 -2.89 -0.28
C ALA A 13 4.27 -3.70 0.17
N LEU A 14 3.14 -3.54 -0.52
CA LEU A 14 1.91 -4.28 -0.26
C LEU A 14 2.11 -5.78 -0.45
N PHE A 15 2.79 -6.20 -1.53
CA PHE A 15 3.10 -7.59 -1.80
C PHE A 15 3.99 -8.22 -0.72
N TYR A 16 5.07 -7.56 -0.32
CA TYR A 16 6.00 -8.11 0.67
C TYR A 16 5.45 -8.13 2.09
N THR A 17 4.61 -7.16 2.44
CA THR A 17 4.05 -7.06 3.79
C THR A 17 2.75 -7.85 3.92
N ASP A 18 2.12 -8.21 2.80
CA ASP A 18 0.84 -8.92 2.69
C ASP A 18 -0.12 -8.54 3.84
N PRO A 19 -0.52 -7.26 3.93
CA PRO A 19 -1.25 -6.74 5.07
C PRO A 19 -2.65 -7.36 5.19
N MET A 20 -3.12 -7.99 4.11
CA MET A 20 -4.41 -8.65 4.01
C MET A 20 -4.32 -10.17 4.12
N ASN A 21 -3.11 -10.72 4.24
CA ASN A 21 -2.84 -12.16 4.32
C ASN A 21 -3.62 -12.92 3.23
N THR A 22 -3.55 -12.40 2.00
CA THR A 22 -4.29 -12.93 0.86
C THR A 22 -3.71 -14.26 0.36
N CYS A 23 -2.61 -14.74 0.97
CA CYS A 23 -1.86 -15.91 0.51
C CYS A 23 -1.41 -15.79 -0.96
N CYS A 24 -1.24 -14.56 -1.49
CA CYS A 24 -0.82 -14.33 -2.88
C CYS A 24 0.55 -14.95 -3.22
N GLN A 25 1.37 -15.24 -2.20
CA GLN A 25 2.68 -15.88 -2.38
C GLN A 25 2.60 -17.27 -3.04
N GLU A 26 1.46 -17.99 -2.94
CA GLU A 26 1.32 -19.33 -3.54
C GLU A 26 0.98 -19.32 -5.04
N ASN A 27 0.50 -18.20 -5.59
CA ASN A 27 0.07 -18.13 -7.00
C ASN A 27 0.89 -17.18 -7.88
N ASP A 28 1.92 -16.51 -7.35
CA ASP A 28 2.77 -15.56 -8.09
C ASP A 28 1.97 -14.42 -8.77
N CYS A 29 0.79 -14.09 -8.22
CA CYS A 29 -0.07 -13.00 -8.68
C CYS A 29 0.42 -11.67 -8.09
N PHE A 30 1.37 -11.05 -8.77
CA PHE A 30 1.89 -9.73 -8.42
C PHE A 30 0.97 -8.57 -8.85
N ASP A 31 -0.02 -8.83 -9.70
CA ASP A 31 -0.84 -7.83 -10.37
C ASP A 31 -2.03 -7.33 -9.53
N GLU A 32 -2.43 -8.03 -8.47
CA GLU A 32 -3.57 -7.64 -7.63
C GLU A 32 -3.31 -6.34 -6.85
N TYR A 33 -2.07 -6.10 -6.42
CA TYR A 33 -1.71 -4.89 -5.70
C TYR A 33 -1.32 -3.71 -6.61
N ASP A 34 -1.11 -3.93 -7.91
CA ASP A 34 -0.74 -2.84 -8.83
C ASP A 34 -1.88 -1.80 -8.96
N ALA A 35 -3.12 -2.27 -9.03
CA ALA A 35 -4.28 -1.38 -9.13
C ALA A 35 -4.51 -0.61 -7.81
N ILE A 36 -4.34 -1.28 -6.67
CA ILE A 36 -4.39 -0.64 -5.34
C ILE A 36 -3.27 0.39 -5.19
N ALA A 37 -2.07 0.05 -5.65
CA ALA A 37 -0.91 0.93 -5.59
C ALA A 37 -1.05 2.16 -6.50
N ALA A 38 -1.65 2.00 -7.68
CA ALA A 38 -1.99 3.10 -8.56
C ALA A 38 -3.00 4.06 -7.91
N ASP A 39 -4.05 3.52 -7.27
CA ASP A 39 -5.03 4.32 -6.52
C ASP A 39 -4.38 5.08 -5.36
N ILE A 40 -3.51 4.42 -4.59
CA ILE A 40 -2.76 5.08 -3.50
C ILE A 40 -1.87 6.19 -4.07
N ALA A 41 -1.16 5.95 -5.18
CA ALA A 41 -0.32 6.95 -5.81
C ALA A 41 -1.12 8.17 -6.28
N GLU A 42 -2.27 7.96 -6.93
CA GLU A 42 -3.17 9.04 -7.35
C GLU A 42 -3.65 9.86 -6.14
N ARG A 43 -4.02 9.21 -5.03
CA ARG A 43 -4.42 9.90 -3.79
C ARG A 43 -3.27 10.73 -3.21
N LEU A 44 -2.06 10.18 -3.19
CA LEU A 44 -0.85 10.89 -2.75
C LEU A 44 -0.58 12.14 -3.63
N GLU A 45 -0.75 12.04 -4.95
CA GLU A 45 -0.62 13.16 -5.88
C GLU A 45 -1.67 14.25 -5.62
N ASN A 46 -2.86 13.86 -5.16
CA ASN A 46 -3.92 14.78 -4.74
C ASN A 46 -3.69 15.38 -3.33
N GLY A 47 -2.57 15.07 -2.67
CA GLY A 47 -2.19 15.61 -1.36
C GLY A 47 -2.77 14.85 -0.17
N VAL A 48 -3.32 13.65 -0.38
CA VAL A 48 -3.73 12.75 0.71
C VAL A 48 -2.47 12.20 1.40
N PHE A 49 -2.52 12.05 2.72
CA PHE A 49 -1.42 11.45 3.47
C PHE A 49 -1.34 9.94 3.21
N ILE A 50 -0.12 9.38 3.19
CA ILE A 50 0.11 7.97 2.87
C ILE A 50 -0.65 6.99 3.78
N ASN A 51 -0.79 7.32 5.08
CA ASN A 51 -1.60 6.53 6.00
C ASN A 51 -3.06 6.46 5.54
N THR A 52 -3.66 7.62 5.25
CA THR A 52 -5.05 7.72 4.80
C THR A 52 -5.25 7.04 3.45
N ALA A 53 -4.36 7.28 2.49
CA ALA A 53 -4.44 6.68 1.17
C ALA A 53 -4.37 5.14 1.23
N LEU A 54 -3.46 4.57 2.03
CA LEU A 54 -3.38 3.12 2.26
C LEU A 54 -4.65 2.56 2.89
N PHE A 55 -5.19 3.26 3.90
CA PHE A 55 -6.41 2.85 4.57
C PHE A 55 -7.60 2.81 3.63
N GLU A 56 -7.85 3.92 2.93
CA GLU A 56 -8.99 4.06 2.03
C GLU A 56 -8.88 3.10 0.86
N ALA A 57 -7.71 2.98 0.24
CA ALA A 57 -7.53 2.05 -0.89
C ALA A 57 -7.75 0.59 -0.46
N ILE A 58 -7.19 0.15 0.66
CA ILE A 58 -7.43 -1.23 1.14
C ILE A 58 -8.91 -1.43 1.50
N GLN A 59 -9.55 -0.42 2.08
CA GLN A 59 -10.97 -0.48 2.43
C GLN A 59 -11.86 -0.56 1.19
N ASP A 60 -11.60 0.25 0.17
CA ASP A 60 -12.35 0.28 -1.08
C ASP A 60 -12.19 -1.05 -1.85
N TRP A 61 -10.98 -1.60 -1.90
CA TRP A 61 -10.67 -2.78 -2.70
C TRP A 61 -10.99 -4.12 -2.02
N PHE A 62 -10.81 -4.24 -0.70
CA PHE A 62 -11.03 -5.50 0.03
C PHE A 62 -12.32 -5.56 0.83
N TYR A 63 -12.90 -4.41 1.15
CA TYR A 63 -14.05 -4.31 2.04
C TYR A 63 -15.21 -3.53 1.41
N ASP A 64 -15.21 -3.32 0.08
CA ASP A 64 -16.23 -2.54 -0.64
C ASP A 64 -16.50 -1.16 0.01
N GLY A 65 -15.47 -0.54 0.58
CA GLY A 65 -15.57 0.75 1.26
C GLY A 65 -16.13 0.70 2.68
N GLN A 66 -16.29 -0.48 3.30
CA GLN A 66 -16.82 -0.59 4.68
C GLN A 66 -15.86 0.00 5.74
N GLU A 67 -16.27 1.12 6.34
CA GLU A 67 -15.49 1.82 7.38
C GLU A 67 -15.20 0.94 8.61
N GLY A 68 -13.98 1.05 9.14
CA GLY A 68 -13.58 0.41 10.40
C GLY A 68 -13.15 -1.06 10.30
N THR A 69 -13.02 -1.60 9.10
CA THR A 69 -12.53 -2.98 8.86
C THR A 69 -11.00 -3.07 8.77
N VAL A 70 -10.35 -2.06 8.19
CA VAL A 70 -8.89 -1.95 8.15
C VAL A 70 -8.39 -1.42 9.51
N SER A 71 -7.28 -1.96 10.01
CA SER A 71 -6.65 -1.51 11.26
C SER A 71 -5.28 -0.93 10.99
N GLU A 72 -4.82 0.02 11.80
CA GLU A 72 -3.51 0.67 11.61
C GLU A 72 -2.38 -0.36 11.60
N ARG A 73 -2.51 -1.41 12.41
CA ARG A 73 -1.57 -2.54 12.45
C ARG A 73 -1.38 -3.27 11.12
N LYS A 74 -2.33 -3.17 10.19
CA LYS A 74 -2.21 -3.74 8.84
C LYS A 74 -1.41 -2.83 7.91
N VAL A 75 -1.59 -1.51 7.99
CA VAL A 75 -0.91 -0.56 7.08
C VAL A 75 0.47 -0.13 7.58
N GLN A 76 0.70 -0.17 8.89
CA GLN A 76 1.96 0.19 9.51
C GLN A 76 3.19 -0.52 8.91
N PRO A 77 3.20 -1.86 8.69
CA PRO A 77 4.35 -2.51 8.07
C PRO A 77 4.64 -2.03 6.65
N VAL A 78 3.61 -1.65 5.86
CA VAL A 78 3.77 -1.09 4.51
C VAL A 78 4.55 0.23 4.58
N ILE A 79 4.18 1.09 5.53
CA ILE A 79 4.82 2.40 5.74
C ILE A 79 6.25 2.24 6.23
N GLU A 80 6.49 1.31 7.16
CA GLU A 80 7.84 0.99 7.63
C GLU A 80 8.73 0.48 6.49
N TRP A 81 8.19 -0.37 5.60
CA TRP A 81 8.91 -0.84 4.42
C TRP A 81 9.28 0.30 3.47
N LEU A 82 8.33 1.19 3.17
CA LEU A 82 8.55 2.34 2.29
C LEU A 82 9.59 3.31 2.87
N ASN A 83 9.54 3.59 4.16
CA ASN A 83 10.54 4.42 4.84
C ASN A 83 11.93 3.77 4.83
N LYS A 84 12.01 2.44 4.89
CA LYS A 84 13.26 1.69 4.88
C LYS A 84 13.91 1.68 3.48
N GLU A 85 13.14 1.42 2.44
CA GLU A 85 13.64 1.45 1.05
C GLU A 85 13.96 2.87 0.57
N GLY A 86 13.31 3.91 1.13
CA GLY A 86 13.70 5.31 0.93
C GLY A 86 15.01 5.69 1.64
N SER A 87 15.43 4.93 2.66
CA SER A 87 16.63 5.21 3.46
C SER A 87 17.88 4.43 3.02
N ASP A 88 17.75 3.32 2.29
CA ASP A 88 18.89 2.48 1.85
C ASP A 88 19.53 2.97 0.53
N GLY A 89 19.16 4.16 0.07
CA GLY A 89 19.69 4.79 -1.15
C GLY A 89 20.80 5.83 -0.90
N SER A 90 21.64 5.68 0.14
CA SER A 90 22.78 6.58 0.43
C SER A 90 24.14 5.90 0.31
#